data_AF-C3ZAW0-F1
#
_entry.id   AF-C3ZAW0-F1
#
_cell.length_a   1.000
_cell.length_b   1.000
_cell.length_c   1.000
_cell.angle_alpha   90.00
_cell.angle_beta   90.00
_cell.angle_gamma   90.00
#
_symmetry.space_group_name_H-M   'P 1'
#
loop_
_entity.id
_entity.type
_entity.pdbx_description
1 polymer ?
#
loop_
_entity_poly.entity_id
_entity_poly.type
_entity_poly.pdbx_seq_one_letter_code
_entity_poly.pdbx_strand_id
1 'polypeptide(L)'
;RDVQSAKDIDAYVRQHAKCGYHPSCTCKMGAESDAMAVVDAETRVFGLENLRVVDASVMPSIVSGNLNAPTIMVAEKAADIIKGEPPLPKSTAAVYRPETLDAQR
;
A
#
# COMPACT_ATOMS: atom_id res chain seq x y z
N ARG A 1 -2.50 -15.79 32.54
CA ARG A 1 -1.56 -14.71 32.92
C ARG A 1 -2.43 -13.52 33.28
N ASP A 2 -2.33 -13.02 34.51
CA ASP A 2 -3.11 -11.87 34.95
C ASP A 2 -2.49 -10.59 34.38
N VAL A 3 -3.11 -10.08 33.32
CA VAL A 3 -2.81 -8.77 32.74
C VAL A 3 -3.92 -7.84 33.24
N GLN A 4 -3.62 -7.01 34.24
CA GLN A 4 -4.64 -6.26 34.99
C GLN A 4 -4.37 -4.75 35.04
N SER A 5 -3.19 -4.29 34.62
CA SER A 5 -2.85 -2.86 34.50
C SER A 5 -2.37 -2.49 33.09
N ALA A 6 -2.40 -1.20 32.75
CA ALA A 6 -1.86 -0.70 31.49
C ALA A 6 -0.38 -1.07 31.28
N LYS A 7 0.41 -1.07 32.37
CA LYS A 7 1.80 -1.50 32.35
C LYS A 7 1.95 -2.99 31.99
N ASP A 8 1.04 -3.83 32.49
CA ASP A 8 1.04 -5.26 32.17
C ASP A 8 0.66 -5.50 30.71
N ILE A 9 -0.28 -4.73 30.18
CA ILE A 9 -0.68 -4.77 28.76
C ILE A 9 0.50 -4.40 27.87
N ASP A 10 1.20 -3.29 28.16
CA ASP A 10 2.38 -2.86 27.41
C ASP A 10 3.49 -3.92 27.42
N ALA A 11 3.77 -4.51 28.59
CA ALA A 11 4.78 -5.55 28.72
C ALA A 11 4.40 -6.80 27.91
N TYR A 12 3.12 -7.18 27.93
CA TYR A 12 2.60 -8.28 27.15
C TYR A 12 2.73 -8.02 25.65
N VAL A 13 2.31 -6.86 25.16
CA VAL A 13 2.40 -6.49 23.73
C VAL A 13 3.85 -6.51 23.27
N ARG A 14 4.79 -5.93 24.01
CA ARG A 14 6.23 -5.93 23.64
C ARG A 14 6.81 -7.34 23.50
N GLN A 15 6.35 -8.30 24.30
CA GLN A 15 6.85 -9.69 24.26
C GLN A 15 6.18 -10.54 23.16
N HIS A 16 4.97 -10.19 22.72
CA HIS A 16 4.17 -11.05 21.84
C HIS A 16 3.81 -10.42 20.49
N ALA A 17 4.09 -9.13 20.29
CA ALA A 17 3.91 -8.47 19.00
C ALA A 17 4.71 -9.20 17.90
N LYS A 18 4.07 -9.43 16.77
CA LYS A 18 4.65 -10.08 15.59
C LYS A 18 4.35 -9.26 14.35
N CYS A 19 5.17 -9.44 13.33
CA CYS A 19 4.88 -8.89 12.01
C CYS A 19 3.58 -9.50 11.46
N GLY A 20 2.72 -8.67 10.85
CA GLY A 20 1.56 -9.13 10.09
C GLY A 20 1.90 -9.64 8.68
N TYR A 21 3.20 -9.79 8.36
CA TYR A 21 3.73 -10.18 7.05
C TYR A 21 3.34 -9.22 5.92
N HIS A 22 3.29 -7.93 6.22
CA HIS A 22 3.00 -6.85 5.28
C HIS A 22 4.19 -5.89 5.11
N PRO A 23 5.40 -6.35 4.76
CA PRO A 23 6.51 -5.46 4.45
C PRO A 23 6.21 -4.65 3.17
N SER A 24 6.42 -3.33 3.23
CA SER A 24 6.11 -2.40 2.14
C SER A 24 6.93 -1.11 2.29
N CYS A 25 6.75 -0.17 1.36
CA CYS A 25 7.23 1.22 1.45
C CYS A 25 8.75 1.48 1.34
N THR A 26 9.58 0.46 1.17
CA THR A 26 11.05 0.61 1.12
C THR A 26 11.56 1.31 -0.14
N CYS A 27 10.79 1.31 -1.23
CA CYS A 27 11.07 2.01 -2.49
C CYS A 27 10.01 3.08 -2.75
N LYS A 28 9.72 3.88 -1.73
CA LYS A 28 8.63 4.85 -1.68
C LYS A 28 8.41 5.60 -3.00
N MET A 29 7.19 5.52 -3.52
CA MET A 29 6.72 6.38 -4.59
C MET A 29 6.50 7.80 -4.08
N GLY A 30 6.95 8.82 -4.81
CA GLY A 30 6.78 10.21 -4.40
C GLY A 30 7.10 11.23 -5.49
N ALA A 31 6.98 12.51 -5.13
CA ALA A 31 7.43 13.60 -5.98
C ALA A 31 8.97 13.67 -6.00
N GLU A 32 9.55 14.22 -7.07
CA GLU A 32 11.00 14.41 -7.19
C GLU A 32 11.59 15.28 -6.05
N SER A 33 10.79 16.18 -5.48
CA SER A 33 11.18 17.00 -4.33
C SER A 33 11.14 16.27 -2.97
N ASP A 34 10.59 15.06 -2.91
CA ASP A 34 10.58 14.24 -1.71
C ASP A 34 11.90 13.49 -1.59
N ALA A 35 12.76 13.93 -0.67
CA ALA A 35 14.10 13.37 -0.47
C ALA A 35 14.11 11.88 -0.08
N MET A 36 12.96 11.31 0.31
CA MET A 36 12.83 9.89 0.64
C MET A 36 12.21 9.06 -0.50
N ALA A 37 11.80 9.70 -1.60
CA ALA A 37 11.21 8.99 -2.73
C ALA A 37 12.30 8.26 -3.54
N VAL A 38 11.97 7.05 -3.96
CA VAL A 38 12.84 6.17 -4.77
C VAL A 38 12.30 6.03 -6.19
N VAL A 39 10.97 6.05 -6.34
CA VAL A 39 10.32 6.01 -7.65
C VAL A 39 9.31 7.15 -7.83
N ASP A 40 9.07 7.51 -9.07
CA ASP A 40 8.01 8.45 -9.43
C ASP A 40 6.64 7.77 -9.59
N ALA A 41 5.62 8.56 -9.95
CA ALA A 41 4.25 8.09 -10.17
C ALA A 41 4.10 7.08 -11.33
N GLU A 42 5.11 6.96 -12.18
CA GLU A 42 5.18 5.97 -13.27
C GLU A 42 6.05 4.76 -12.90
N THR A 43 6.38 4.60 -11.61
CA THR A 43 7.22 3.54 -11.04
C THR A 43 8.67 3.55 -11.51
N ARG A 44 9.13 4.64 -12.15
CA ARG A 44 10.51 4.77 -12.66
C ARG A 44 11.43 5.12 -11.51
N VAL A 45 12.59 4.46 -11.45
CA VAL A 45 13.59 4.73 -10.41
C VAL A 45 14.27 6.07 -10.69
N PHE A 46 14.30 6.97 -9.71
CA PHE A 46 14.98 8.25 -9.86
C PHE A 46 16.48 8.06 -10.15
N GLY A 47 17.02 8.83 -11.09
CA GLY A 47 18.43 8.80 -11.48
C GLY A 47 18.85 7.62 -12.35
N LEU A 48 17.93 6.73 -12.73
CA LEU A 48 18.19 5.60 -13.61
C LEU A 48 17.23 5.56 -14.79
N GLU A 49 17.72 5.13 -15.93
CA GLU A 49 16.93 4.91 -17.13
C GLU A 49 16.52 3.44 -17.25
N ASN A 50 15.38 3.17 -17.89
CA ASN A 50 14.90 1.82 -18.20
C ASN A 50 14.74 0.86 -17.00
N LEU A 51 14.63 1.39 -15.77
CA LEU A 51 14.40 0.61 -14.56
C LEU A 51 13.13 1.07 -13.84
N ARG A 52 12.33 0.10 -13.42
CA ARG A 52 11.10 0.30 -12.62
C ARG A 52 11.05 -0.68 -11.46
N VAL A 53 10.38 -0.30 -10.38
CA VAL A 53 10.05 -1.18 -9.25
C VAL A 53 8.54 -1.33 -9.18
N VAL A 54 8.04 -2.56 -9.15
CA VAL A 54 6.60 -2.84 -9.19
C VAL A 54 6.26 -3.94 -8.19
N ASP A 55 6.09 -3.56 -6.93
CA ASP A 55 5.62 -4.42 -5.83
C ASP A 55 5.13 -3.54 -4.65
N ALA A 56 4.89 -4.12 -3.48
CA ALA A 56 4.45 -3.38 -2.30
C ALA A 56 5.47 -2.34 -1.78
N SER A 57 6.74 -2.43 -2.16
CA SER A 57 7.78 -1.50 -1.73
C SER A 57 7.52 -0.07 -2.20
N VAL A 58 6.80 0.12 -3.31
CA VAL A 58 6.52 1.46 -3.86
C VAL A 58 5.39 2.20 -3.13
N MET A 59 4.60 1.50 -2.32
CA MET A 59 3.51 2.14 -1.58
C MET A 59 4.05 3.25 -0.68
N PRO A 60 3.57 4.50 -0.74
CA PRO A 60 4.14 5.60 0.03
C PRO A 60 3.89 5.49 1.54
N SER A 61 2.88 4.70 1.92
CA SER A 61 2.54 4.35 3.30
C SER A 61 1.90 2.96 3.32
N ILE A 62 1.83 2.36 4.51
CA ILE A 62 1.22 1.04 4.69
C ILE A 62 -0.28 1.13 4.35
N VAL A 63 -0.72 0.28 3.42
CA VAL A 63 -2.14 0.17 3.05
C VAL A 63 -2.90 -0.53 4.16
N SER A 64 -4.06 0.01 4.55
CA SER A 64 -4.94 -0.61 5.53
C SER A 64 -5.64 -1.84 4.94
N GLY A 65 -5.06 -3.01 5.13
CA GLY A 65 -5.59 -4.29 4.66
C GLY A 65 -4.49 -5.30 4.33
N ASN A 66 -4.88 -6.48 3.84
CA ASN A 66 -3.93 -7.48 3.39
C ASN A 66 -3.30 -7.05 2.06
N LEU A 67 -1.97 -7.06 1.97
CA LEU A 67 -1.24 -6.46 0.85
C LEU A 67 -1.37 -7.17 -0.50
N ASN A 68 -1.93 -8.39 -0.55
CA ASN A 68 -2.07 -9.14 -1.79
C ASN A 68 -2.88 -8.35 -2.85
N ALA A 69 -4.09 -7.93 -2.52
CA ALA A 69 -4.94 -7.19 -3.45
C ALA A 69 -4.35 -5.82 -3.85
N PRO A 70 -3.87 -4.97 -2.92
CA PRO A 70 -3.17 -3.74 -3.27
C PRO A 70 -1.94 -3.94 -4.18
N THR A 71 -1.16 -5.00 -3.95
CA THR A 71 0.02 -5.30 -4.77
C THR A 71 -0.38 -5.68 -6.20
N ILE A 72 -1.39 -6.53 -6.35
CA ILE A 72 -1.95 -6.86 -7.68
C ILE A 72 -2.44 -5.60 -8.38
N MET A 73 -3.19 -4.74 -7.69
CA MET A 73 -3.70 -3.50 -8.26
C MET A 73 -2.59 -2.56 -8.74
N VAL A 74 -1.51 -2.41 -7.96
CA VAL A 74 -0.33 -1.63 -8.35
C VAL A 74 0.34 -2.25 -9.58
N ALA A 75 0.50 -3.57 -9.62
CA ALA A 75 1.11 -4.27 -10.73
C ALA A 75 0.32 -4.15 -12.03
N GLU A 76 -1.00 -4.32 -11.99
CA GLU A 76 -1.88 -4.12 -13.15
C GLU A 76 -1.78 -2.69 -13.68
N LYS A 77 -1.83 -1.70 -12.77
CA LYS A 77 -1.70 -0.28 -13.15
C LYS A 77 -0.34 0.02 -13.79
N ALA A 78 0.74 -0.53 -13.24
CA ALA A 78 2.08 -0.35 -13.78
C ALA A 78 2.25 -1.05 -15.13
N ALA A 79 1.64 -2.23 -15.32
CA ALA A 79 1.65 -2.93 -16.60
C ALA A 79 1.03 -2.08 -17.72
N ASP A 80 -0.10 -1.41 -17.45
CA ASP A 80 -0.70 -0.49 -18.43
C ASP A 80 0.21 0.70 -18.73
N ILE A 81 0.84 1.30 -17.72
CA ILE A 81 1.83 2.39 -17.92
C ILE A 81 2.99 1.92 -18.80
N ILE A 82 3.52 0.72 -18.55
CA ILE A 82 4.64 0.15 -19.31
C ILE A 82 4.24 -0.14 -20.76
N LYS A 83 3.02 -0.63 -20.99
CA LYS A 83 2.48 -0.89 -22.34
C LYS A 83 2.00 0.38 -23.07
N GLY A 84 1.83 1.49 -22.36
CA GLY A 84 1.21 2.71 -22.91
C GLY A 84 -0.31 2.59 -23.08
N GLU A 85 -0.96 1.71 -22.32
CA GLU A 85 -2.41 1.48 -22.37
C GLU A 85 -3.16 2.48 -21.47
N PRO A 86 -4.28 3.05 -21.94
CA PRO A 86 -5.11 3.89 -21.09
C PRO A 86 -5.85 3.04 -20.03
N PRO A 87 -6.21 3.63 -18.88
CA PRO A 87 -7.04 2.94 -17.89
C PRO A 87 -8.38 2.53 -18.48
N LEU A 88 -8.89 1.37 -18.06
CA LEU A 88 -10.25 0.95 -18.40
C LEU A 88 -11.29 1.96 -17.89
N PRO A 89 -12.44 2.08 -18.57
CA PRO A 89 -13.58 2.83 -18.05
C PRO A 89 -13.98 2.35 -16.65
N LYS A 90 -14.52 3.27 -15.84
CA LYS A 90 -15.04 2.90 -14.51
C LYS A 90 -16.11 1.82 -14.65
N SER A 91 -16.00 0.76 -13.84
CA SER A 91 -16.99 -0.30 -13.79
C SER A 91 -18.37 0.25 -13.43
N THR A 92 -19.39 -0.17 -14.17
CA THR A 92 -20.80 0.12 -13.91
C THR A 92 -21.52 -1.03 -13.19
N ALA A 93 -20.77 -2.05 -12.73
CA ALA A 93 -21.32 -3.17 -11.99
C ALA A 93 -22.07 -2.68 -10.74
N ALA A 94 -23.20 -3.34 -10.43
CA ALA A 94 -23.93 -3.08 -9.21
C ALA A 94 -23.06 -3.45 -8.01
N VAL A 95 -22.74 -2.46 -7.18
CA VAL A 95 -22.05 -2.66 -5.90
C VAL A 95 -22.97 -2.19 -4.78
N TYR A 96 -22.87 -2.83 -3.62
CA TYR A 96 -23.55 -2.36 -2.43
C TYR A 96 -23.14 -0.91 -2.14
N ARG A 97 -24.13 -0.06 -1.91
CA ARG A 97 -23.94 1.31 -1.44
C ARG A 97 -24.71 1.44 -0.13
N PRO A 98 -24.04 1.77 0.98
CA PRO A 98 -24.75 2.02 2.22
C PRO A 98 -25.61 3.29 2.04
N GLU A 99 -26.71 3.38 2.78
CA GLU A 99 -27.59 4.55 2.75
C GLU A 99 -26.86 5.82 3.24
N THR A 100 -25.92 5.65 4.19
CA THR A 100 -25.07 6.70 4.73
C THR A 100 -23.64 6.19 4.92
N LEU A 101 -22.65 7.10 4.96
CA LEU A 101 -21.25 6.72 5.25
C LEU A 101 -21.08 6.13 6.67
N ASP A 102 -21.93 6.52 7.61
CA ASP A 102 -21.92 5.99 8.97
C ASP A 102 -22.32 4.51 9.00
N ALA A 103 -23.18 4.08 8.08
CA ALA A 103 -23.56 2.67 7.90
C ALA A 103 -22.52 1.83 7.15
N GLN A 104 -21.39 2.43 6.71
CA GLN A 104 -20.31 1.73 6.01
C GLN A 104 -19.29 1.07 6.95
N ARG A 105 -19.37 1.31 8.26
CA ARG A 105 -18.40 0.85 9.27
C ARG A 105 -18.83 -0.42 9.99
#